data_AF-A0A2V5LN20-F1
#
_entry.id   AF-A0A2V5LN20-F1
#
_cell.length_a   1.000
_cell.length_b   1.000
_cell.length_c   1.000
_cell.angle_alpha   90.00
_cell.angle_beta   90.00
_cell.angle_gamma   90.00
#
_symmetry.space_group_name_H-M   'P 1'
#
loop_
_entity.id
_entity.type
_entity.pdbx_description
1 polymer ?
#
loop_
_entity_poly.entity_id
_entity_poly.type
_entity_poly.pdbx_seq_one_letter_code
_entity_poly.pdbx_strand_id
1 'polypeptide(L)' 'QGEYHWHEHKDIDEFFFVLDGNFLIDLEDRVIDLCPRQGFVVPKGVRHRPRAPERTVILMVERADIVPTGD' A
#
# COMPACT_ATOMS: atom_id res chain seq x y z
N GLN A 1 -10.01 1.06 8.18
CA GLN A 1 -9.27 1.69 9.29
C GLN A 1 -8.35 0.62 9.83
N GLY A 2 -7.05 0.75 9.58
CA GLY A 2 -6.03 -0.18 10.02
C GLY A 2 -4.77 0.62 10.32
N GLU A 3 -4.07 0.25 11.39
CA GLU A 3 -2.74 0.79 11.67
C GLU A 3 -1.77 0.08 10.73
N TYR A 4 -1.53 0.68 9.56
CA TYR A 4 -0.52 0.22 8.64
C TYR A 4 0.83 0.61 9.22
N HIS A 5 1.53 -0.37 9.79
CA HIS A 5 2.89 -0.18 10.29
C HIS A 5 3.89 -0.22 9.13
N TRP A 6 5.12 0.22 9.40
CA TRP A 6 6.22 0.03 8.46
C TRP A 6 6.54 -1.45 8.33
N HIS A 7 6.45 -1.98 7.11
CA HIS A 7 6.71 -3.40 6.83
C HIS A 7 7.43 -3.57 5.49
N GLU A 8 7.85 -4.80 5.21
CA GLU A 8 8.59 -5.19 4.01
C GLU A 8 8.25 -6.63 3.65
N HIS A 9 7.90 -6.88 2.39
CA HIS A 9 7.76 -8.22 1.88
C HIS A 9 9.00 -8.63 1.07
N LYS A 10 9.73 -9.65 1.53
CA LYS A 10 11.00 -10.06 0.89
C LYS A 10 10.82 -10.73 -0.48
N ASP A 11 9.70 -11.41 -0.66
CA ASP A 11 9.51 -12.35 -1.77
C ASP A 11 8.39 -11.99 -2.73
N ILE A 12 7.65 -10.90 -2.46
CA ILE A 12 6.49 -10.50 -3.26
C ILE A 12 6.47 -9.01 -3.54
N ASP A 13 6.02 -8.68 -4.74
CA ASP A 13 5.57 -7.33 -5.04
C ASP A 13 4.13 -7.18 -4.54
N GLU A 14 3.79 -5.99 -4.08
CA GLU A 14 2.44 -5.65 -3.62
C GLU A 14 1.87 -4.53 -4.48
N PHE A 15 0.62 -4.67 -4.92
CA PHE A 15 -0.02 -3.69 -5.80
C PHE A 15 -1.22 -3.03 -5.15
N PHE A 16 -1.27 -1.71 -5.26
CA PHE A 16 -2.35 -0.86 -4.81
C PHE A 16 -2.97 -0.10 -5.98
N PHE A 17 -4.30 0.00 -6.01
CA PHE A 17 -5.04 0.84 -6.95
C PHE A 17 -6.20 1.55 -6.25
N VAL A 18 -6.27 2.87 -6.39
CA VAL A 18 -7.29 3.68 -5.70
C VAL A 18 -8.56 3.73 -6.54
N LEU A 19 -9.66 3.24 -5.96
CA LEU A 19 -11.00 3.36 -6.54
C LEU A 19 -11.66 4.69 -6.16
N ASP A 20 -11.50 5.10 -4.90
CA ASP A 20 -12.06 6.34 -4.34
C ASP A 20 -11.25 6.83 -3.12
N GLY A 21 -11.23 8.14 -2.88
CA GLY A 21 -10.42 8.78 -1.82
C GLY A 21 -8.95 9.01 -2.19
N ASN A 22 -8.10 9.22 -1.17
CA ASN A 22 -6.68 9.46 -1.32
C ASN A 22 -5.83 8.47 -0.50
N PHE A 23 -4.87 7.82 -1.17
CA PHE A 23 -3.98 6.83 -0.56
C PHE A 23 -2.53 7.26 -0.65
N LEU A 24 -1.82 7.22 0.47
CA LEU A 24 -0.40 7.55 0.54
C LEU A 24 0.39 6.27 0.81
N ILE A 25 1.57 6.14 0.20
CA ILE A 25 2.52 5.08 0.53
C ILE A 25 3.83 5.77 0.89
N ASP A 26 4.22 5.69 2.16
CA ASP A 26 5.52 6.16 2.59
C ASP A 26 6.56 5.13 2.20
N LEU A 27 7.59 5.58 1.48
CA LEU A 27 8.85 4.87 1.28
C LEU A 27 9.91 5.58 2.12
N GLU A 28 11.11 5.00 2.24
CA GLU A 28 12.18 5.60 3.05
C GLU A 28 12.62 6.98 2.54
N ASP A 29 12.58 7.19 1.22
CA ASP A 29 13.10 8.38 0.55
C ASP A 29 12.02 9.37 0.10
N ARG A 30 10.76 8.91 -0.03
CA ARG A 30 9.67 9.72 -0.59
C ARG A 30 8.29 9.20 -0.19
N VAL A 31 7.29 10.01 -0.47
CA VAL A 31 5.88 9.62 -0.35
C VAL A 31 5.29 9.49 -1.75
N ILE A 32 4.62 8.37 -2.01
CA ILE A 32 3.78 8.19 -3.19
C ILE A 32 2.37 8.65 -2.82
N ASP A 33 1.84 9.61 -3.58
CA ASP A 33 0.48 10.11 -3.41
C ASP A 33 -0.39 9.59 -4.56
N LEU A 34 -1.36 8.73 -4.23
CA LEU A 34 -2.29 8.14 -5.19
C LEU A 34 -3.68 8.76 -5.06
N CYS A 35 -4.11 9.36 -6.17
CA CYS A 35 -5.46 9.81 -6.42
C CYS A 35 -6.32 8.71 -7.06
N PRO A 36 -7.65 8.87 -7.13
CA PRO A 36 -8.52 7.89 -7.77
C PRO A 36 -8.06 7.55 -9.20
N ARG A 37 -8.13 6.25 -9.52
CA ARG A 37 -7.69 5.64 -10.78
C ARG A 37 -6.18 5.61 -11.00
N GLN A 38 -5.40 5.85 -9.96
CA GLN A 38 -3.95 5.61 -9.97
C GLN A 38 -3.62 4.34 -9.21
N GLY A 39 -2.52 3.71 -9.61
CA GLY A 39 -1.99 2.54 -8.92
C GLY A 39 -0.48 2.58 -8.83
N PHE A 40 0.04 1.81 -7.89
CA PHE A 40 1.46 1.70 -7.61
C PHE A 40 1.79 0.27 -7.21
N VAL A 41 2.95 -0.20 -7.68
CA VAL A 41 3.55 -1.46 -7.22
C VAL A 41 4.65 -1.09 -6.23
N VAL A 42 4.56 -1.60 -5.01
CA VAL A 42 5.69 -1.65 -4.09
C VAL A 42 6.53 -2.87 -4.44
N PRO A 43 7.78 -2.71 -4.92
CA PRO A 43 8.62 -3.85 -5.24
C PRO A 43 8.98 -4.64 -3.97
N LYS A 44 9.18 -5.95 -4.12
CA LYS A 44 9.70 -6.80 -3.05
C LYS A 44 11.01 -6.25 -2.45
N GLY A 45 11.16 -6.40 -1.14
CA GLY A 45 12.29 -5.90 -0.38
C GLY A 45 12.27 -4.39 -0.14
N VAL A 46 11.24 -3.68 -0.61
CA VAL A 46 11.07 -2.25 -0.32
C VAL A 46 10.24 -2.10 0.95
N ARG A 47 10.86 -1.50 1.96
CA ARG A 47 10.18 -1.13 3.20
C ARG A 47 9.25 0.04 2.95
N HIS A 48 8.00 -0.08 3.38
CA HIS A 48 6.98 0.91 3.11
C HIS A 48 5.92 0.97 4.20
N ARG A 49 5.08 2.02 4.16
CA ARG A 49 3.94 2.20 5.06
C ARG A 49 2.75 2.83 4.31
N PRO A 50 1.69 2.07 4.03
CA PRO A 50 0.45 2.61 3.48
C PRO A 50 -0.27 3.53 4.49
N ARG A 51 -0.94 4.59 4.02
CA ARG A 51 -1.74 5.49 4.85
C ARG A 51 -2.99 5.96 4.11
N ALA A 52 -4.12 5.94 4.81
CA ALA A 52 -5.38 6.49 4.31
C ALA A 52 -5.82 7.64 5.24
N PRO A 53 -5.46 8.90 4.94
CA PRO A 53 -5.82 10.06 5.78
C PRO A 53 -7.33 10.30 5.85
N GLU A 54 -8.06 9.81 4.86
CA GLU A 54 -9.52 9.82 4.79
C GLU A 54 -10.06 8.44 4.41
N ARG A 55 -11.40 8.29 4.40
CA ARG A 55 -12.03 7.06 3.94
C ARG A 55 -11.65 6.82 2.48
N THR A 56 -10.89 5.76 2.25
CA THR A 56 -10.33 5.43 0.94
C THR A 56 -10.73 4.00 0.58
N VAL A 57 -11.09 3.79 -0.69
CA VAL A 57 -11.42 2.48 -1.24
C VAL A 57 -10.31 2.11 -2.21
N ILE A 58 -9.65 1.00 -1.95
CA ILE A 58 -8.57 0.49 -2.78
C ILE A 58 -8.89 -0.93 -3.27
N LEU A 59 -8.39 -1.26 -4.45
CA LEU A 59 -8.13 -2.63 -4.86
C LEU A 59 -6.68 -2.93 -4.51
N MET A 60 -6.45 -4.02 -3.78
CA MET A 60 -5.12 -4.51 -3.43
C MET A 60 -4.94 -5.89 -4.04
N VAL A 61 -3.75 -6.15 -4.59
CA VAL A 61 -3.38 -7.47 -5.11
C VAL A 61 -2.11 -7.91 -4.42
N GLU A 62 -2.24 -8.98 -3.65
CA GLU A 62 -1.18 -9.64 -2.90
C GLU A 62 -1.34 -11.17 -3.03
N ARG A 63 -0.42 -11.95 -2.45
CA ARG A 63 -0.61 -13.40 -2.39
C ARG A 63 -1.69 -13.76 -1.37
N ALA A 64 -2.46 -14.80 -1.68
CA ALA A 64 -3.59 -15.26 -0.86
C ALA A 64 -3.20 -15.78 0.55
N ASP A 65 -1.92 -16.07 0.79
CA ASP A 65 -1.39 -16.51 2.09
C ASP A 65 -1.00 -15.35 3.01
N ILE A 66 -1.06 -14.11 2.52
CA ILE A 66 -0.76 -12.91 3.31
C ILE A 66 -2.07 -12.39 3.92
N VAL A 67 -1.98 -11.98 5.18
CA VAL A 67 -3.06 -11.28 5.84
C VAL A 67 -2.88 -9.79 5.55
N PRO A 68 -3.87 -9.08 5.00
CA PRO A 68 -3.80 -7.66 4.63
C PRO A 68 -3.82 -6.72 5.85
N THR A 69 -3.07 -7.07 6.89
CA THR A 69 -2.87 -6.29 8.11
C THR A 69 -1.52 -5.59 8.13
N GLY A 70 -0.65 -5.83 7.13
CA GLY A 70 0.69 -5.23 7.05
C GLY A 70 1.76 -5.98 7.85
N ASP A 71 1.62 -7.30 8.03
CA ASP A 71 2.61 -8.23 8.61
C ASP A 71 3.14 -9.20 7.55
#